data_AF-A0A924ZIL7-F1
#
_entry.id   AF-A0A924ZIL7-F1
#
_cell.length_a   1.000
_cell.length_b   1.000
_cell.length_c   1.000
_cell.angle_alpha   90.00
_cell.angle_beta   90.00
_cell.angle_gamma   90.00
#
_symmetry.space_group_name_H-M   'P 1'
#
loop_
_entity.id
_entity.type
_entity.pdbx_description
1 polymer ?
#
loop_
_entity_poly.entity_id
_entity_poly.type
_entity_poly.pdbx_seq_one_letter_code
_entity_poly.pdbx_strand_id
1 'polypeptide(L)'
;MTDIATFLTPLARLAERFPAVEGAVIWADGEDWAVQDDTTEQLDAEEIAFYAEGLLMEGFGMVWQAMAETARPKEPDHILLMFWQGPTPPPPPTATEGWVIMAQGTRPAGTLS
;
A
#
# COMPACT_ATOMS: atom_id res chain seq x y z
N MET A 1 -5.84 20.35 -5.08
CA MET A 1 -5.37 18.97 -4.88
C MET A 1 -6.43 18.25 -4.07
N THR A 2 -6.87 17.05 -4.47
CA THR A 2 -7.87 16.27 -3.73
C THR A 2 -7.24 15.69 -2.45
N ASP A 3 -8.07 15.25 -1.51
CA ASP A 3 -7.61 14.52 -0.31
C ASP A 3 -6.85 13.23 -0.70
N ILE A 4 -7.33 12.51 -1.72
CA ILE A 4 -6.68 11.32 -2.30
C ILE A 4 -5.28 11.65 -2.83
N ALA A 5 -5.14 12.67 -3.66
CA ALA A 5 -3.83 13.06 -4.22
C ALA A 5 -2.85 13.47 -3.11
N THR A 6 -3.33 14.11 -2.05
CA THR A 6 -2.51 14.49 -0.89
C THR A 6 -2.03 13.25 -0.14
N PHE A 7 -2.92 12.27 0.08
CA PHE A 7 -2.59 10.99 0.71
C PHE A 7 -1.57 10.18 -0.10
N LEU A 8 -1.69 10.16 -1.43
CA LEU A 8 -0.80 9.39 -2.30
C LEU A 8 0.53 10.08 -2.61
N THR A 9 0.66 11.38 -2.33
CA THR A 9 1.89 12.14 -2.65
C THR A 9 3.17 11.50 -2.06
N PRO A 10 3.23 11.07 -0.78
CA PRO A 10 4.43 10.43 -0.24
C PRO A 10 4.74 9.10 -0.92
N LEU A 11 3.71 8.32 -1.27
CA LEU A 11 3.85 7.03 -1.96
C LEU A 11 4.38 7.22 -3.37
N ALA A 12 3.80 8.15 -4.14
CA ALA A 12 4.25 8.48 -5.50
C ALA A 12 5.71 8.96 -5.53
N ARG A 13 6.11 9.82 -4.57
CA ARG A 13 7.50 10.28 -4.45
C ARG A 13 8.48 9.15 -4.09
N LEU A 14 8.03 8.17 -3.31
CA LEU A 14 8.84 7.01 -2.96
C LEU A 14 9.06 6.15 -4.20
N ALA A 15 7.99 5.83 -4.94
CA ALA A 15 8.09 5.05 -6.17
C ALA A 15 8.91 5.75 -7.27
N GLU A 16 8.77 7.07 -7.43
CA GLU A 16 9.60 7.88 -8.35
C GLU A 16 11.09 7.81 -7.99
N ARG A 17 11.41 7.80 -6.69
CA ARG A 17 12.80 7.72 -6.20
C ARG A 17 13.39 6.32 -6.37
N PHE A 18 12.56 5.27 -6.33
CA PHE A 18 12.97 3.88 -6.36
C PHE A 18 12.23 3.15 -7.49
N PRO A 19 12.59 3.37 -8.76
CA PRO A 19 11.84 2.85 -9.91
C PRO A 19 11.84 1.33 -10.04
N ALA A 20 12.68 0.62 -9.28
CA ALA A 20 12.70 -0.84 -9.20
C ALA A 20 11.85 -1.40 -8.05
N VAL A 21 11.19 -0.54 -7.26
CA VAL A 21 10.30 -1.00 -6.18
C VAL A 21 9.01 -1.52 -6.78
N GLU A 22 8.57 -2.68 -6.31
CA GLU A 22 7.32 -3.30 -6.75
C GLU A 22 6.24 -3.15 -5.67
N GLY A 23 4.98 -3.08 -6.11
CA GLY A 23 3.80 -2.99 -5.26
C GLY A 23 3.05 -4.31 -5.16
N ALA A 24 2.93 -4.84 -3.95
CA ALA A 24 2.11 -6.02 -3.66
C ALA A 24 0.70 -5.59 -3.24
N VAL A 25 -0.31 -5.99 -4.00
CA VAL A 25 -1.73 -5.73 -3.69
C VAL A 25 -2.26 -6.81 -2.76
N ILE A 26 -2.82 -6.37 -1.63
CA ILE A 26 -3.29 -7.23 -0.54
C ILE A 26 -4.71 -6.81 -0.17
N TRP A 27 -5.59 -7.77 0.03
CA TRP A 27 -7.00 -7.52 0.35
C TRP A 27 -7.29 -7.96 1.79
N ALA A 28 -8.19 -7.21 2.45
CA ALA A 28 -8.77 -7.67 3.70
C ALA A 28 -9.58 -8.96 3.46
N ASP A 29 -9.28 -9.99 4.24
CA ASP A 29 -10.02 -11.26 4.29
C ASP A 29 -10.39 -11.57 5.74
N GLY A 30 -11.62 -11.21 6.11
CA GLY A 30 -12.11 -11.35 7.48
C GLY A 30 -11.30 -10.51 8.48
N GLU A 31 -10.59 -11.19 9.39
CA GLU A 31 -9.76 -10.56 10.43
C GLU A 31 -8.29 -10.43 10.02
N ASP A 32 -7.92 -10.83 8.81
CA ASP A 32 -6.54 -10.90 8.34
C ASP A 32 -6.37 -10.30 6.93
N TRP A 33 -5.13 -10.31 6.43
CA TRP A 33 -4.76 -9.84 5.11
C TRP A 33 -4.38 -11.01 4.20
N ALA A 34 -4.95 -11.05 2.99
CA ALA A 34 -4.67 -12.07 2.00
C ALA A 34 -4.15 -11.46 0.70
N VAL A 35 -3.07 -12.03 0.16
CA VAL A 35 -2.66 -11.76 -1.23
C VAL A 35 -3.72 -12.36 -2.16
N GLN A 36 -4.11 -11.63 -3.21
CA GLN A 36 -5.21 -12.04 -4.07
C GLN A 36 -4.94 -13.38 -4.79
N ASP A 37 -3.69 -13.59 -5.23
CA ASP A 37 -3.20 -14.82 -5.86
C ASP A 37 -1.66 -14.75 -5.99
N ASP A 38 -0.96 -15.85 -5.73
CA ASP A 38 0.49 -16.04 -5.89
C ASP A 38 0.98 -15.83 -7.35
N THR A 39 0.04 -15.77 -8.31
CA THR A 39 0.30 -15.55 -9.75
C THR A 39 0.03 -14.12 -10.22
N THR A 40 -0.46 -13.23 -9.36
CA THR A 40 -0.68 -11.82 -9.73
C THR A 40 0.69 -11.12 -9.85
N GLU A 41 0.99 -10.60 -11.03
CA GLU A 41 2.17 -9.75 -11.24
C GLU A 41 2.10 -8.54 -10.28
N GLN A 42 3.22 -8.26 -9.61
CA GLN A 42 3.32 -7.07 -8.77
C GLN A 42 3.24 -5.81 -9.63
N LEU A 43 2.79 -4.72 -9.04
CA LEU A 43 2.71 -3.44 -9.72
C LEU A 43 4.12 -2.86 -9.90
N ASP A 44 4.42 -2.37 -11.10
CA ASP A 44 5.62 -1.58 -11.31
C ASP A 44 5.53 -0.26 -10.54
N ALA A 45 6.67 0.33 -10.19
CA ALA A 45 6.75 1.58 -9.43
C ALA A 45 5.85 2.70 -10.00
N GLU A 46 5.77 2.82 -11.32
CA GLU A 46 4.97 3.83 -12.00
C GLU A 46 3.45 3.61 -11.90
N GLU A 47 3.03 2.38 -11.64
CA GLU A 47 1.61 2.00 -11.57
C GLU A 47 1.04 2.11 -10.16
N ILE A 48 1.89 2.01 -9.12
CA ILE A 48 1.48 1.95 -7.70
C ILE A 48 0.50 3.06 -7.32
N ALA A 49 0.84 4.32 -7.62
CA ALA A 49 0.01 5.45 -7.23
C ALA A 49 -1.29 5.52 -8.05
N PHE A 50 -1.22 5.18 -9.34
CA PHE A 50 -2.38 5.20 -10.23
C PHE A 50 -3.40 4.11 -9.87
N TYR A 51 -2.91 2.88 -9.61
CA TYR A 51 -3.73 1.77 -9.15
C TYR A 51 -4.43 2.11 -7.82
N ALA A 52 -3.67 2.61 -6.85
CA ALA A 52 -4.22 3.02 -5.56
C ALA A 52 -5.26 4.15 -5.70
N GLU A 53 -5.02 5.15 -6.55
CA GLU A 53 -5.97 6.23 -6.80
C GLU A 53 -7.32 5.70 -7.31
N GLY A 54 -7.31 4.74 -8.25
CA GLY A 54 -8.52 4.08 -8.76
C GLY A 54 -9.41 3.53 -7.65
N LEU A 55 -8.85 2.64 -6.81
CA LEU A 55 -9.59 2.03 -5.71
C LEU A 55 -10.05 3.07 -4.67
N LEU A 56 -9.22 4.05 -4.37
CA LEU A 56 -9.57 5.13 -3.44
C LEU A 56 -10.70 6.02 -3.94
N MET A 57 -10.85 6.19 -5.25
CA MET A 57 -11.98 6.88 -5.89
C MET A 57 -13.25 6.03 -5.88
N GLU A 58 -13.12 4.70 -5.93
CA GLU A 58 -14.22 3.74 -5.78
C GLU A 58 -14.68 3.57 -4.32
N GLY A 59 -14.08 4.29 -3.38
CA GLY A 59 -14.48 4.31 -1.97
C GLY A 59 -13.80 3.27 -1.09
N PHE A 60 -12.81 2.52 -1.60
CA PHE A 60 -12.01 1.62 -0.77
C PHE A 60 -11.18 2.41 0.24
N GLY A 61 -10.95 1.78 1.39
CA GLY A 61 -9.92 2.20 2.34
C GLY A 61 -8.58 1.60 1.95
N MET A 62 -7.50 2.24 2.38
CA MET A 62 -6.14 1.78 2.10
C MET A 62 -5.20 2.02 3.27
N VAL A 63 -4.31 1.06 3.50
CA VAL A 63 -3.07 1.25 4.24
C VAL A 63 -1.93 0.81 3.33
N TRP A 64 -0.87 1.61 3.27
CA TRP A 64 0.34 1.24 2.55
C TRP A 64 1.54 1.24 3.49
N GLN A 65 2.48 0.33 3.23
CA GLN A 65 3.74 0.21 3.97
C GLN A 65 4.89 -0.01 2.98
N ALA A 66 5.87 0.89 3.00
CA ALA A 66 7.13 0.67 2.29
C ALA A 66 8.05 -0.15 3.20
N MET A 67 8.38 -1.36 2.76
CA MET A 67 9.17 -2.32 3.51
C MET A 67 10.62 -2.28 3.06
N ALA A 68 11.55 -2.38 3.99
CA ALA A 68 12.96 -2.56 3.69
C ALA A 68 13.59 -3.59 4.60
N GLU A 69 14.64 -4.25 4.11
CA GLU A 69 15.48 -5.07 4.96
C GLU A 69 16.19 -4.19 6.00
N THR A 70 16.33 -4.69 7.23
CA THR A 70 17.14 -4.07 8.28
C THR A 70 18.60 -3.82 7.88
N ALA A 71 19.13 -4.61 6.92
CA ALA A 71 20.47 -4.43 6.36
C ALA A 71 20.55 -3.22 5.41
N ARG A 72 19.42 -2.82 4.79
CA ARG A 72 19.31 -1.71 3.83
C ARG A 72 18.10 -0.83 4.14
N PRO A 73 18.01 -0.22 5.35
CA PRO A 73 16.78 0.42 5.85
C PRO A 73 16.39 1.73 5.13
N LYS A 74 17.16 2.13 4.12
CA LYS A 74 16.95 3.35 3.33
C LYS A 74 16.55 3.06 1.88
N GLU A 75 16.49 1.79 1.51
CA GLU A 75 16.14 1.30 0.17
C GLU A 75 14.93 0.38 0.34
N PRO A 76 13.74 0.77 -0.16
CA PRO A 76 12.59 -0.09 -0.09
C PRO A 76 12.84 -1.32 -0.97
N ASP A 77 12.44 -2.47 -0.45
CA ASP A 77 12.42 -3.73 -1.19
C ASP A 77 11.11 -3.86 -1.97
N HIS A 78 9.98 -3.66 -1.28
CA HIS A 78 8.63 -3.68 -1.86
C HIS A 78 7.68 -2.75 -1.09
N ILE A 79 6.51 -2.49 -1.66
CA ILE A 79 5.43 -1.74 -1.03
C ILE A 79 4.20 -2.63 -0.88
N LEU A 80 3.73 -2.79 0.35
CA LEU A 80 2.45 -3.45 0.63
C LEU A 80 1.32 -2.43 0.42
N LEU A 81 0.36 -2.75 -0.44
CA LEU A 81 -0.84 -1.95 -0.72
C LEU A 81 -2.06 -2.73 -0.25
N MET A 82 -2.52 -2.45 0.97
CA MET A 82 -3.58 -3.20 1.64
C MET A 82 -4.91 -2.46 1.54
N PHE A 83 -5.89 -3.08 0.89
CA PHE A 83 -7.20 -2.49 0.60
C PHE A 83 -8.33 -3.21 1.32
N TRP A 84 -9.36 -2.47 1.69
CA TRP A 84 -10.59 -3.02 2.26
C TRP A 84 -11.82 -2.21 1.84
N GLN A 85 -12.98 -2.84 1.92
CA GLN A 85 -14.27 -2.18 1.79
C GLN A 85 -15.06 -2.31 3.09
N GLY A 86 -15.66 -1.21 3.53
CA GLY A 86 -16.43 -1.17 4.79
C GLY A 86 -15.74 -0.40 5.92
N PRO A 87 -16.31 -0.43 7.12
CA PRO A 87 -16.00 0.55 8.17
C PRO A 87 -14.71 0.27 8.94
N THR A 88 -14.21 -0.97 8.96
CA THR A 88 -13.06 -1.35 9.80
C THR A 88 -12.17 -2.35 9.08
N PRO A 89 -10.88 -2.03 8.85
CA PRO A 89 -9.93 -2.99 8.32
C PRO A 89 -9.41 -3.95 9.40
N PRO A 90 -8.81 -5.09 9.00
CA PRO A 90 -7.87 -5.82 9.85
C PRO A 90 -6.74 -4.90 10.35
N PRO A 91 -6.11 -5.19 11.51
CA PRO A 91 -4.90 -4.48 11.93
C PRO A 91 -3.80 -4.62 10.88
N PRO A 92 -3.13 -3.52 10.46
CA PRO A 92 -2.02 -3.64 9.52
C PRO A 92 -0.88 -4.46 10.14
N PRO A 93 -0.18 -5.27 9.34
CA PRO A 93 0.93 -6.08 9.83
C PRO A 93 2.05 -5.19 10.37
N THR A 94 2.70 -5.68 11.42
CA THR A 94 3.94 -5.07 11.94
C THR A 94 5.14 -5.69 11.23
N ALA A 95 6.23 -4.92 11.09
CA ALA A 95 7.49 -5.47 10.58
C ALA A 95 7.94 -6.67 11.41
N THR A 96 8.26 -7.77 10.73
CA THR A 96 8.84 -8.98 11.33
C THR A 96 10.36 -8.87 11.43
N GLU A 97 11.01 -9.84 12.08
CA GLU A 97 12.47 -9.86 12.21
C GLU A 97 13.15 -9.77 10.83
N GLY A 98 14.15 -8.89 10.72
CA GLY A 98 14.86 -8.64 9.46
C GLY A 98 14.24 -7.56 8.58
N TRP A 99 13.03 -7.07 8.89
CA TRP A 99 12.32 -6.02 8.13
C TRP A 99 12.09 -4.75 8.94
N VAL A 100 11.93 -3.62 8.26
CA VAL A 100 11.52 -2.34 8.82
C VAL A 100 10.48 -1.67 7.92
N ILE A 101 9.50 -1.01 8.53
CA ILE A 101 8.58 -0.11 7.82
C ILE A 101 9.29 1.25 7.69
N MET A 102 9.70 1.60 6.47
CA MET A 102 10.36 2.88 6.18
C MET A 102 9.38 4.06 6.23
N ALA A 103 8.18 3.83 5.71
CA ALA A 103 7.12 4.80 5.63
C ALA A 103 5.78 4.07 5.51
N GLN A 104 4.71 4.71 5.97
CA GLN A 104 3.36 4.19 5.85
C GLN A 104 2.34 5.32 5.80
N GLY A 105 1.14 5.00 5.31
CA GLY A 105 -0.01 5.88 5.35
C GLY A 105 -1.30 5.09 5.40
N THR A 106 -2.30 5.61 6.12
CA THR A 106 -3.65 5.06 6.19
C THR A 106 -4.67 6.10 5.75
N ARG A 107 -5.61 5.68 4.92
CA ARG A 107 -6.82 6.41 4.57
C ARG A 107 -8.05 5.51 4.78
N PRO A 108 -9.06 5.96 5.55
CA PRO A 108 -10.28 5.17 5.74
C PRO A 108 -11.08 5.04 4.44
N ALA A 109 -11.93 4.02 4.36
CA ALA A 109 -12.88 3.87 3.27
C ALA A 109 -13.81 5.09 3.16
N GLY A 110 -14.09 5.52 1.93
CA GLY A 110 -15.01 6.62 1.68
C GLY A 110 -16.46 6.14 1.76
N THR A 111 -17.36 7.00 2.22
CA THR A 111 -18.80 6.74 2.11
C THR A 111 -19.20 6.92 0.65
N LEU A 112 -19.52 5.83 -0.05
CA LEU A 112 -20.22 5.92 -1.33
C LEU A 112 -21.55 6.64 -1.08
N SER A 113 -21.65 7.87 -1.58
CA SER A 113 -22.81 8.75 -1.41
C SER A 113 -23.81 8.55 -2.53
#